data_AF-A0A3N5QW88-F1
#
_entry.id   AF-A0A3N5QW88-F1
#
_cell.length_a   1.000
_cell.length_b   1.000
_cell.length_c   1.000
_cell.angle_alpha   90.00
_cell.angle_beta   90.00
_cell.angle_gamma   90.00
#
_symmetry.space_group_name_H-M   'P 1'
#
loop_
_entity.id
_entity.type
_entity.pdbx_description
1 polymer ?
#
loop_
_entity_poly.entity_id
_entity_poly.type
_entity_poly.pdbx_seq_one_letter_code
_entity_poly.pdbx_strand_id
1 'polypeptide(L)'
;MLSIVTLTLGPIETNGYLVADDETGDAAVIDPGWDGHLILAEAEKLAWRIEHIWLTHAHFDHLGGSAAVADALKPSPQVALHPEDYQLWKMKGGAPLFGMDIDPGPEPTIDLLPGLILRLG
;
A
#
# COMPACT_ATOMS: atom_id res chain seq x y z
N MET A 1 14.04 -15.39 -0.25
CA MET A 1 13.22 -15.72 0.96
C MET A 1 12.41 -14.48 1.29
N LEU A 2 11.19 -14.61 1.81
CA LEU A 2 10.40 -13.41 2.13
C LEU A 2 10.65 -12.94 3.56
N SER A 3 10.93 -11.65 3.71
CA SER A 3 10.97 -10.93 4.99
C SER A 3 9.77 -9.99 5.12
N ILE A 4 9.34 -9.75 6.36
CA ILE A 4 8.23 -8.86 6.67
C ILE A 4 8.57 -7.92 7.82
N VAL A 5 8.22 -6.65 7.66
CA VAL A 5 8.24 -5.63 8.71
C VAL A 5 6.81 -5.14 8.91
N THR A 6 6.39 -5.04 10.16
CA THR A 6 5.10 -4.44 10.54
C THR A 6 5.32 -2.99 10.97
N LEU A 7 4.48 -2.10 10.47
CA LEU A 7 4.47 -0.68 10.78
C LEU A 7 3.09 -0.34 11.36
N THR A 8 3.06 0.43 12.45
CA THR A 8 1.83 1.00 12.99
C THR A 8 1.67 2.40 12.41
N LEU A 9 0.60 2.62 11.66
CA LEU A 9 0.42 3.81 10.82
C LEU A 9 -0.83 4.60 11.21
N GLY A 10 -0.71 5.92 11.13
CA GLY A 10 -1.82 6.84 11.22
C GLY A 10 -2.45 6.96 12.61
N PRO A 11 -3.52 7.77 12.72
CA PRO A 11 -4.13 8.14 14.00
C PRO A 11 -4.93 7.02 14.66
N ILE A 12 -5.25 5.95 13.93
CA ILE A 12 -6.00 4.80 14.45
C ILE A 12 -5.14 3.53 14.55
N GLU A 13 -3.82 3.67 14.42
CA GLU A 13 -2.84 2.61 14.65
C GLU A 13 -3.05 1.36 13.76
N THR A 14 -3.41 1.58 12.50
CA THR A 14 -3.59 0.50 11.51
C THR A 14 -2.24 -0.15 11.21
N ASN A 15 -2.21 -1.48 11.18
CA ASN A 15 -1.00 -2.21 10.80
C ASN A 15 -0.85 -2.21 9.28
N GLY A 16 0.21 -1.55 8.79
CA GLY A 16 0.74 -1.75 7.46
C GLY A 16 1.91 -2.73 7.48
N TYR A 17 2.20 -3.36 6.35
CA TYR A 17 3.31 -4.30 6.24
C TYR A 17 4.20 -3.96 5.06
N LEU A 18 5.51 -4.10 5.25
CA LEU A 18 6.48 -4.06 4.17
C LEU A 18 7.04 -5.47 4.00
N VAL A 19 6.82 -6.07 2.83
CA VAL A 19 7.25 -7.43 2.50
C VAL A 19 8.24 -7.36 1.35
N ALA A 20 9.36 -8.06 1.45
CA ALA A 20 10.36 -8.09 0.38
C ALA A 20 10.92 -9.48 0.16
N ASP A 21 11.38 -9.75 -1.06
CA ASP A 21 12.29 -10.85 -1.32
C ASP A 21 13.73 -10.45 -0.94
N ASP A 22 14.33 -11.21 -0.04
CA ASP A 22 15.67 -10.96 0.50
C ASP A 22 16.76 -11.06 -0.57
N GLU A 23 16.51 -11.78 -1.67
CA GLU A 23 17.50 -11.98 -2.74
C GLU A 23 17.55 -10.78 -3.70
N THR A 24 16.39 -10.30 -4.17
CA THR A 24 16.32 -9.19 -5.12
C THR A 24 16.18 -7.81 -4.46
N GLY A 25 15.63 -7.78 -3.24
CA GLY A 25 15.19 -6.57 -2.56
C GLY A 25 13.87 -6.00 -3.10
N ASP A 26 13.17 -6.69 -4.00
CA ASP A 26 11.88 -6.23 -4.51
C ASP A 26 10.81 -6.39 -3.44
N ALA A 27 10.01 -5.35 -3.27
CA ALA A 27 9.11 -5.23 -2.14
C ALA A 27 7.70 -4.79 -2.55
N ALA A 28 6.74 -5.20 -1.73
CA ALA A 28 5.40 -4.68 -1.70
C ALA A 28 5.14 -4.02 -0.34
N VAL A 29 4.43 -2.91 -0.35
CA VAL A 29 3.74 -2.42 0.85
C VAL A 29 2.30 -2.93 0.84
N ILE A 30 1.86 -3.50 1.95
CA ILE A 30 0.49 -3.95 2.18
C ILE A 30 -0.17 -2.95 3.13
N ASP A 31 -1.32 -2.44 2.74
CA ASP A 31 -2.12 -1.47 3.50
C ASP A 31 -1.32 -0.27 4.03
N PRO A 32 -0.75 0.58 3.14
CA PRO A 32 -0.14 1.86 3.53
C PRO A 32 -1.22 2.81 4.05
N GLY A 33 -1.61 2.61 5.31
CA GLY A 33 -2.74 3.30 5.93
C GLY A 33 -2.56 4.80 6.07
N TRP A 34 -1.36 5.22 6.45
CA TRP A 34 -0.95 6.62 6.58
C TRP A 34 0.58 6.70 6.48
N ASP A 35 1.15 7.87 6.77
CA ASP A 35 2.58 8.03 7.05
C ASP A 35 3.51 7.42 5.99
N GLY A 36 3.19 7.58 4.70
CA GLY A 36 3.95 6.97 3.60
C GLY A 36 5.46 7.26 3.64
N HIS A 37 5.86 8.40 4.22
CA HIS A 37 7.26 8.73 4.47
C HIS A 37 7.98 7.77 5.43
N LEU A 38 7.31 7.24 6.46
CA LEU A 38 7.88 6.24 7.36
C LEU A 38 8.07 4.90 6.66
N ILE A 39 7.11 4.52 5.81
CA ILE A 39 7.18 3.31 4.98
C ILE A 39 8.40 3.39 4.06
N LEU A 40 8.55 4.52 3.35
CA LEU A 40 9.69 4.79 2.46
C LEU A 40 11.02 4.76 3.22
N ALA A 41 11.09 5.37 4.41
CA ALA A 41 12.29 5.40 5.22
C ALA A 41 12.72 3.99 5.70
N GLU A 42 11.77 3.15 6.09
CA GLU A 42 12.08 1.76 6.49
C GLU A 42 12.51 0.91 5.28
N ALA A 43 11.89 1.10 4.10
CA ALA A 43 12.33 0.46 2.87
C ALA A 43 13.76 0.87 2.48
N GLU A 44 14.08 2.17 2.56
CA GLU A 44 15.43 2.69 2.28
C GLU A 44 16.48 2.08 3.23
N LYS A 45 16.19 2.04 4.53
CA LYS A 45 17.07 1.47 5.55
C LYS A 45 17.38 -0.02 5.30
N LEU A 46 16.43 -0.76 4.75
CA LEU A 46 16.57 -2.18 4.43
C LEU A 46 17.08 -2.43 3.01
N ALA A 47 17.34 -1.38 2.24
CA ALA A 47 17.68 -1.44 0.81
C ALA A 47 16.62 -2.19 -0.03
N TRP A 48 15.34 -2.06 0.34
CA TRP A 48 14.20 -2.64 -0.35
C TRP A 48 13.58 -1.65 -1.33
N ARG A 49 13.19 -2.13 -2.52
CA ARG A 49 12.57 -1.36 -3.59
C ARG A 49 11.08 -1.67 -3.66
N ILE A 50 10.25 -0.72 -3.28
CA ILE A 50 8.79 -0.90 -3.37
C ILE A 50 8.36 -0.80 -4.83
N GLU A 51 7.88 -1.91 -5.37
CA GLU A 51 7.32 -2.00 -6.73
C GLU A 51 5.80 -2.14 -6.73
N HIS A 52 5.23 -2.49 -5.57
CA HIS A 52 3.81 -2.77 -5.43
C HIS A 52 3.20 -2.14 -4.18
N ILE A 53 1.93 -1.74 -4.31
CA ILE A 53 1.03 -1.46 -3.20
C ILE A 53 -0.10 -2.50 -3.27
N TRP A 54 -0.30 -3.28 -2.21
CA TRP A 54 -1.38 -4.25 -2.12
C TRP A 54 -2.35 -3.81 -1.03
N LEU A 55 -3.63 -3.74 -1.38
CA LEU A 55 -4.68 -3.35 -0.45
C LEU A 55 -5.52 -4.57 -0.12
N THR A 56 -5.62 -4.89 1.17
CA THR A 56 -6.52 -5.94 1.66
C THR A 56 -7.97 -5.57 1.38
N HIS A 57 -8.29 -4.28 1.52
CA HIS A 57 -9.55 -3.65 1.19
C HIS A 57 -9.38 -2.12 1.09
N ALA A 58 -10.43 -1.40 0.70
CA ALA A 58 -10.33 0.03 0.39
C ALA A 58 -10.79 0.99 1.49
N HIS A 59 -10.81 0.65 2.79
CA HIS A 59 -11.08 1.67 3.81
C HIS A 59 -9.95 2.70 3.89
N PHE A 60 -10.29 3.94 4.25
CA PHE A 60 -9.37 5.09 4.20
C PHE A 60 -8.10 4.89 5.03
N ASP A 61 -8.19 4.18 6.14
CA ASP A 61 -7.10 3.89 7.06
C ASP A 61 -6.17 2.76 6.60
N HIS A 62 -6.47 2.12 5.47
CA HIS A 62 -5.61 1.13 4.82
C HIS A 62 -4.93 1.68 3.55
N LEU A 63 -5.38 2.81 3.03
CA LEU A 63 -4.89 3.37 1.76
C LEU A 63 -4.40 4.83 1.84
N GLY A 64 -4.59 5.53 2.96
CA GLY A 64 -4.31 6.96 3.08
C GLY A 64 -2.83 7.36 2.91
N GLY A 65 -1.90 6.42 3.02
CA GLY A 65 -0.48 6.60 2.72
C GLY A 65 -0.08 6.26 1.27
N SER A 66 -0.98 5.70 0.46
CA SER A 66 -0.67 5.18 -0.88
C SER A 66 -0.12 6.23 -1.83
N ALA A 67 -0.73 7.42 -1.86
CA ALA A 67 -0.29 8.52 -2.73
C ALA A 67 1.14 8.96 -2.38
N ALA A 68 1.43 9.13 -1.09
CA ALA A 68 2.76 9.54 -0.64
C ALA A 68 3.85 8.51 -1.01
N VAL A 69 3.55 7.21 -0.93
CA VAL A 69 4.46 6.15 -1.39
C VAL A 69 4.64 6.22 -2.91
N ALA A 70 3.54 6.33 -3.66
CA ALA A 70 3.58 6.32 -5.12
C ALA A 70 4.31 7.53 -5.71
N ASP A 71 4.03 8.74 -5.20
CA ASP A 71 4.61 9.99 -5.69
C ASP A 71 6.13 10.08 -5.47
N ALA A 72 6.64 9.41 -4.43
CA ALA A 72 8.05 9.39 -4.11
C ALA A 72 8.87 8.45 -5.02
N LEU A 73 8.22 7.52 -5.74
CA LEU A 73 8.87 6.44 -6.45
C LEU A 73 8.78 6.61 -7.97
N LYS A 74 9.84 6.20 -8.66
CA LYS A 74 9.91 6.21 -10.14
C LYS A 74 10.56 4.91 -10.63
N PRO A 75 9.84 4.05 -11.37
CA PRO A 75 8.43 4.17 -11.75
C PRO A 75 7.47 4.13 -10.54
N SER A 76 6.23 4.61 -10.73
CA SER A 76 5.18 4.48 -9.71
C SER A 76 4.88 2.99 -9.48
N PRO A 77 4.67 2.56 -8.23
CA PRO A 77 4.33 1.19 -7.91
C PRO A 77 2.97 0.80 -8.50
N GLN A 78 2.79 -0.49 -8.79
CA GLN A 78 1.51 -1.05 -9.23
C GLN A 78 0.60 -1.28 -8.03
N VAL A 79 -0.66 -0.87 -8.14
CA VAL A 79 -1.65 -1.00 -7.05
C VAL A 79 -2.53 -2.22 -7.32
N ALA A 80 -2.64 -3.11 -6.34
CA ALA A 80 -3.53 -4.26 -6.38
C ALA A 80 -4.66 -4.10 -5.36
N LEU A 81 -5.91 -4.28 -5.83
CA LEU A 81 -7.11 -4.20 -5.01
C LEU A 81 -8.19 -5.12 -5.60
N HIS A 82 -9.08 -5.66 -4.76
CA HIS A 82 -10.21 -6.45 -5.25
C HIS A 82 -11.23 -5.55 -5.97
N PRO A 83 -11.79 -5.95 -7.14
CA PRO A 83 -12.72 -5.10 -7.90
C PRO A 83 -13.99 -4.66 -7.16
N GLU A 84 -14.47 -5.47 -6.20
CA GLU A 84 -15.63 -5.12 -5.37
C GLU A 84 -15.41 -3.86 -4.53
N ASP A 85 -14.15 -3.51 -4.24
CA ASP A 85 -13.79 -2.33 -3.46
C ASP A 85 -13.51 -1.09 -4.30
N TYR A 86 -13.58 -1.17 -5.63
CA TYR A 86 -13.27 -0.03 -6.51
C TYR A 86 -14.18 1.17 -6.27
N GLN A 87 -15.45 0.94 -5.90
CA GLN A 87 -16.35 2.05 -5.57
C GLN A 87 -15.94 2.73 -4.26
N LEU A 88 -15.53 1.96 -3.26
CA LEU A 88 -15.06 2.51 -2.00
C LEU A 88 -13.73 3.27 -2.19
N TRP A 89 -12.81 2.74 -2.99
CA TRP A 89 -11.58 3.43 -3.39
C TRP A 89 -11.86 4.76 -4.11
N LYS A 90 -12.79 4.78 -5.08
CA LYS A 90 -13.24 6.02 -5.77
C LYS A 90 -13.85 7.04 -4.80
N MET A 91 -14.47 6.57 -3.72
CA MET A 91 -14.97 7.40 -2.62
C MET A 91 -13.89 7.71 -1.58
N LYS A 92 -12.60 7.58 -1.92
CA LYS A 92 -11.45 7.87 -1.05
C LYS A 92 -11.50 7.08 0.26
N GLY A 93 -11.88 5.81 0.15
CA GLY A 93 -12.06 4.89 1.28
C GLY A 93 -13.09 5.31 2.32
N GLY A 94 -14.02 6.20 1.95
CA GLY A 94 -15.02 6.74 2.86
C GLY A 94 -14.51 7.86 3.78
N ALA A 95 -13.24 8.29 3.64
CA ALA A 95 -12.69 9.42 4.41
C ALA A 95 -13.59 10.67 4.43
N PRO A 96 -14.25 11.08 3.32
CA PRO A 96 -15.13 12.25 3.35
C PRO A 96 -16.31 12.13 4.32
N LEU A 97 -16.79 10.92 4.63
CA LEU A 97 -17.86 10.69 5.62
C LEU A 97 -17.42 11.04 7.05
N PHE A 98 -16.12 11.07 7.29
CA PHE A 98 -15.49 11.43 8.56
C PHE A 98 -14.88 12.84 8.52
N GLY A 99 -15.18 13.63 7.49
CA GLY A 99 -14.65 14.99 7.33
C GLY A 99 -13.17 15.05 6.96
N MET A 100 -12.60 13.95 6.46
CA MET A 100 -11.22 13.87 5.99
C MET A 100 -11.15 13.95 4.48
N ASP A 101 -10.09 14.58 3.96
CA ASP A 101 -9.74 14.55 2.55
C ASP A 101 -8.40 13.83 2.40
N ILE A 102 -8.40 12.72 1.68
CA ILE A 102 -7.20 11.93 1.38
C ILE A 102 -7.05 11.73 -0.12
N ASP A 103 -5.82 11.52 -0.55
CA ASP A 103 -5.52 11.01 -1.88
C ASP A 103 -5.37 9.48 -1.79
N PRO A 104 -6.26 8.71 -2.44
CA PRO A 104 -6.19 7.25 -2.37
C PRO A 104 -5.03 6.66 -3.18
N GLY A 105 -4.25 7.49 -3.87
CA GLY A 105 -3.10 7.08 -4.68
C GLY A 105 -3.49 6.76 -6.13
N PRO A 106 -2.61 6.04 -6.86
CA PRO A 106 -2.88 5.66 -8.24
C PRO A 106 -4.04 4.67 -8.34
N GLU A 107 -4.71 4.67 -9.49
CA GLU A 107 -5.75 3.68 -9.78
C GLU A 107 -5.21 2.25 -9.65
N PRO A 108 -5.97 1.32 -9.03
CA PRO A 108 -5.65 -0.10 -9.05
C PRO A 108 -5.47 -0.60 -10.49
N THR A 109 -4.34 -1.25 -10.74
CA THR A 109 -4.00 -1.85 -12.04
C THR A 109 -3.98 -3.38 -12.01
N ILE A 110 -4.09 -3.97 -10.83
CA ILE A 110 -4.13 -5.42 -10.61
C ILE A 110 -5.41 -5.78 -9.85
N ASP A 111 -6.31 -6.51 -10.51
CA ASP A 111 -7.50 -7.08 -9.88
C ASP A 111 -7.10 -8.25 -8.98
N LEU A 112 -7.23 -8.09 -7.66
CA LEU A 112 -7.09 -9.22 -6.73
C LEU A 112 -8.31 -10.13 -6.87
N LEU A 113 -8.10 -11.43 -7.10
CA LEU A 113 -9.16 -12.43 -7.24
C LEU A 113 -8.87 -13.65 -6.34
N PRO A 114 -9.91 -14.40 -5.92
CA PRO A 114 -9.72 -15.61 -5.13
C PRO A 114 -8.73 -16.59 -5.77
N GLY A 115 -7.73 -17.01 -5.00
CA GLY A 115 -6.69 -17.95 -5.45
C GLY A 115 -5.57 -17.34 -6.30
N LEU A 116 -5.56 -16.02 -6.53
CA LEU A 116 -4.43 -15.34 -7.16
C LEU A 116 -3.18 -15.45 -6.27
N ILE A 117 -2.06 -15.82 -6.89
CA ILE A 117 -0.75 -15.83 -6.24
C ILE A 117 0.05 -14.64 -6.77
N LEU A 118 0.34 -13.68 -5.88
CA LEU A 118 1.23 -12.56 -6.15
C LEU A 118 2.70 -13.01 -5.95
N ARG A 119 3.61 -12.37 -6.69
CA ARG A 119 5.05 -12.68 -6.67
C ARG A 119 5.86 -11.41 -6.45
N LEU A 120 7.00 -11.56 -5.78
CA LEU A 120 8.05 -10.56 -5.60
C LEU A 120 9.37 -11.25 -5.93
N GLY A 121 10.21 -10.62 -6.76
CA GLY A 121 11.42 -11.21 -7.33
C GLY A 121 11.17 -12.05 -8.59
#